data_AF-A0A9R1J314-F1
#
_entry.id   AF-A0A9R1J314-F1
#
_cell.length_a   1.000
_cell.length_b   1.000
_cell.length_c   1.000
_cell.angle_alpha   90.00
_cell.angle_beta   90.00
_cell.angle_gamma   90.00
#
_symmetry.space_group_name_H-M   'P 1'
#
loop_
_entity.id
_entity.type
_entity.pdbx_description
1 polymer ?
#
loop_
_entity_poly.entity_id
_entity_poly.type
_entity_poly.pdbx_seq_one_letter_code
_entity_poly.pdbx_strand_id
1 'polypeptide(L)'
;MLSSSLAFSPHRLATSTAAVRRSTSSTITMRDRGKNRKPMQRGRYLSTEAIQAVQSLKRATLSGAPAGSAVATDPKLRRLLKADMVAVFRELAAQGEAHLALKVFDEIRKEHWYKPRLFWYVDLITVLARKGLRSEVGKACSYLKREQLEPDTDGFNLLLKTLLDAEFTQLTMDCFRLMKLWDTEPDRTTYITLVKGLESLGEMDLSAKMRLEAESDYGALWDFFDEEETTET
;
A
#
# COMPACT_ATOMS: atom_id res chain seq x y z
N MET A 1 45.86 -73.61 58.38
CA MET A 1 44.80 -74.35 57.67
C MET A 1 43.79 -73.34 57.12
N LEU A 2 43.18 -73.67 55.98
CA LEU A 2 42.21 -72.90 55.15
C LEU A 2 42.89 -71.80 54.30
N SER A 3 43.39 -72.08 53.09
CA SER A 3 42.70 -72.42 51.82
C SER A 3 41.71 -71.36 51.35
N SER A 4 41.99 -70.71 50.20
CA SER A 4 41.07 -70.61 49.07
C SER A 4 41.72 -69.95 47.85
N SER A 5 41.74 -70.71 46.76
CA SER A 5 42.13 -70.33 45.42
C SER A 5 40.91 -69.79 44.67
N LEU A 6 41.05 -68.70 43.91
CA LEU A 6 40.19 -68.42 42.75
C LEU A 6 41.01 -67.71 41.67
N ALA A 7 41.16 -68.40 40.53
CA ALA A 7 41.64 -67.84 39.28
C ALA A 7 40.56 -66.93 38.66
N PHE A 8 40.98 -65.82 38.04
CA PHE A 8 40.12 -65.08 37.11
C PHE A 8 40.93 -64.54 35.92
N SER A 9 40.39 -64.82 34.74
CA SER A 9 40.95 -64.63 33.39
C SER A 9 41.12 -63.16 32.96
N PRO A 10 41.95 -62.89 31.93
CA PRO A 10 42.24 -61.54 31.49
C PRO A 10 41.11 -60.99 30.61
N HIS A 11 40.53 -59.86 31.01
CA HIS A 11 39.65 -59.09 30.13
C HIS A 11 40.48 -58.20 29.19
N ARG A 12 40.34 -58.44 27.89
CA ARG A 12 40.82 -57.58 26.79
C ARG A 12 40.24 -56.17 26.95
N LEU A 13 41.11 -55.17 27.03
CA LEU A 13 40.76 -53.78 26.78
C LEU A 13 40.61 -53.60 25.26
N ALA A 14 39.39 -53.38 24.80
CA ALA A 14 39.12 -52.93 23.44
C ALA A 14 39.44 -51.43 23.35
N THR A 15 40.39 -51.07 22.49
CA THR A 15 40.70 -49.67 22.15
C THR A 15 39.54 -49.06 21.37
N SER A 16 38.88 -48.08 21.98
CA SER A 16 37.85 -47.25 21.35
C SER A 16 38.50 -46.41 20.25
N THR A 17 38.19 -46.73 18.99
CA THR A 17 38.54 -45.88 17.84
C THR A 17 37.57 -44.70 17.80
N ALA A 18 38.05 -43.54 18.24
CA ALA A 18 37.33 -42.28 18.10
C ALA A 18 37.17 -41.93 16.62
N ALA A 19 35.94 -42.06 16.10
CA ALA A 19 35.59 -41.64 14.76
C ALA A 19 35.70 -40.11 14.64
N VAL A 20 36.68 -39.64 13.88
CA VAL A 20 36.85 -38.22 13.52
C VAL A 20 35.66 -37.80 12.66
N ARG A 21 34.72 -37.04 13.25
CA ARG A 21 33.66 -36.35 12.50
C ARG A 21 34.30 -35.27 11.63
N ARG A 22 34.41 -35.53 10.32
CA ARG A 22 34.76 -34.51 9.32
C ARG A 22 33.63 -33.49 9.27
N SER A 23 33.92 -32.26 9.73
CA SER A 23 33.11 -31.08 9.44
C SER A 23 33.22 -30.78 7.95
N THR A 24 32.15 -31.03 7.19
CA THR A 24 32.09 -30.59 5.79
C THR A 24 31.86 -29.09 5.76
N SER A 25 32.92 -28.32 5.56
CA SER A 25 32.82 -26.90 5.22
C SER A 25 32.12 -26.77 3.86
N SER A 26 30.92 -26.23 3.85
CA SER A 26 30.21 -25.87 2.62
C SER A 26 30.85 -24.59 2.05
N THR A 27 31.78 -24.75 1.12
CA THR A 27 32.32 -23.62 0.35
C THR A 27 31.22 -23.05 -0.54
N ILE A 28 30.60 -21.94 -0.13
CA ILE A 28 29.69 -21.17 -0.97
C ILE A 28 30.54 -20.47 -2.02
N THR A 29 30.52 -20.98 -3.25
CA THR A 29 31.12 -20.28 -4.39
C THR A 29 30.09 -19.31 -4.96
N MET A 30 30.42 -18.01 -4.92
CA MET A 30 29.65 -17.00 -5.62
C MET A 30 29.84 -17.21 -7.12
N ARG A 31 28.78 -17.56 -7.85
CA ARG A 31 28.81 -17.43 -9.31
C ARG A 31 28.95 -15.96 -9.64
N ASP A 32 29.90 -15.65 -10.52
CA ASP A 32 30.10 -14.31 -11.03
C ASP A 32 28.76 -13.75 -11.50
N ARG A 33 28.42 -12.53 -11.06
CA ARG A 33 27.19 -11.86 -11.49
C ARG A 33 27.40 -11.51 -12.96
N GLY A 34 27.02 -12.43 -13.85
CA GLY A 34 27.18 -12.27 -15.28
C GLY A 34 26.73 -10.88 -15.71
N LYS A 35 27.52 -10.24 -16.57
CA LYS A 35 27.29 -8.89 -17.11
C LYS A 35 25.99 -8.74 -17.93
N ASN A 36 25.10 -9.74 -17.91
CA ASN A 36 23.72 -9.64 -18.35
C ASN A 36 22.87 -8.96 -17.26
N ARG A 37 23.10 -7.66 -17.05
CA ARG A 37 22.00 -6.82 -16.56
C ARG A 37 20.91 -6.92 -17.61
N LYS A 38 19.81 -7.60 -17.27
CA LYS A 38 18.56 -7.46 -18.03
C LYS A 38 18.35 -5.95 -18.24
N PRO A 39 17.94 -5.50 -19.44
CA PRO A 39 17.66 -4.09 -19.65
C PRO A 39 16.77 -3.63 -18.51
N MET A 40 17.16 -2.52 -17.87
CA MET A 40 16.39 -1.90 -16.80
C MET A 40 14.97 -1.75 -17.34
N GLN A 41 14.03 -2.49 -16.75
CA GLN A 41 12.66 -2.60 -17.26
C GLN A 41 12.17 -1.20 -17.62
N ARG A 42 11.71 -1.00 -18.87
CA ARG A 42 11.20 0.30 -19.31
C ARG A 42 9.98 0.64 -18.44
N GLY A 43 10.09 1.72 -17.68
CA GLY A 43 9.02 2.29 -16.87
C GLY A 43 9.28 2.19 -15.36
N ARG A 44 9.25 3.37 -14.70
CA ARG A 44 9.48 3.65 -13.27
C ARG A 44 10.95 3.70 -12.83
N TYR A 45 11.48 4.92 -12.82
CA TYR A 45 12.83 5.22 -12.34
C TYR A 45 12.83 5.34 -10.80
N LEU A 46 12.90 4.20 -10.10
CA LEU A 46 13.29 4.22 -8.68
C LEU A 46 14.81 4.35 -8.61
N SER A 47 15.31 5.25 -7.76
CA SER A 47 16.73 5.29 -7.44
C SER A 47 17.16 3.98 -6.77
N THR A 48 18.46 3.70 -6.79
CA THR A 48 19.02 2.55 -6.08
C THR A 48 18.72 2.61 -4.58
N GLU A 49 18.65 3.80 -4.00
CA GLU A 49 18.32 4.00 -2.58
C GLU A 49 16.86 3.68 -2.30
N ALA A 50 15.94 4.17 -3.14
CA ALA A 50 14.51 3.87 -3.04
C ALA A 50 14.24 2.36 -3.17
N ILE A 51 14.88 1.68 -4.14
CA ILE A 51 14.77 0.21 -4.30
C ILE A 51 15.23 -0.50 -3.03
N GLN A 52 16.37 -0.08 -2.47
CA GLN A 52 16.90 -0.70 -1.26
C GLN A 52 16.02 -0.46 -0.04
N ALA A 53 15.39 0.72 0.07
CA ALA A 53 14.46 1.05 1.14
C ALA A 53 13.17 0.22 1.05
N VAL A 54 12.56 0.10 -0.13
CA VAL A 54 11.39 -0.79 -0.33
C VAL A 54 11.73 -2.23 0.09
N GLN A 55 12.91 -2.72 -0.30
CA GLN A 55 13.34 -4.07 0.04
C GLN A 55 13.64 -4.26 1.53
N SER A 56 14.25 -3.28 2.21
CA SER A 56 14.51 -3.39 3.65
C SER A 56 13.21 -3.40 4.45
N LEU A 57 12.27 -2.51 4.13
CA LEU A 57 10.95 -2.44 4.77
C LEU A 57 10.18 -3.77 4.64
N LYS A 58 10.14 -4.33 3.42
CA LYS A 58 9.46 -5.62 3.18
C LYS A 58 10.15 -6.79 3.89
N ARG A 59 11.47 -6.81 3.98
CA ARG A 59 12.19 -7.86 4.73
C ARG A 59 11.92 -7.75 6.23
N ALA A 60 11.87 -6.54 6.77
CA ALA A 60 11.56 -6.32 8.18
C ALA A 60 10.14 -6.84 8.52
N THR A 61 9.15 -6.56 7.68
CA THR A 61 7.78 -7.09 7.90
C THR A 61 7.71 -8.61 7.74
N LEU A 62 8.45 -9.19 6.79
CA LEU A 62 8.56 -10.65 6.65
C LEU A 62 9.25 -11.32 7.85
N SER A 63 10.16 -10.62 8.53
CA SER A 63 10.78 -11.10 9.78
C SER A 63 9.86 -10.97 11.00
N GLY A 64 8.61 -10.54 10.83
CA GLY A 64 7.60 -10.42 11.88
C GLY A 64 7.51 -9.04 12.53
N ALA A 65 8.28 -8.05 12.07
CA ALA A 65 8.17 -6.69 12.59
C ALA A 65 6.84 -6.05 12.13
N PRO A 66 6.08 -5.39 13.02
CA PRO A 66 4.91 -4.64 12.59
C PRO A 66 5.34 -3.49 11.66
N ALA A 67 4.53 -3.19 10.64
CA ALA A 67 4.84 -2.20 9.61
C ALA A 67 5.28 -0.84 10.19
N GLY A 68 4.67 -0.41 11.30
CA GLY A 68 5.06 0.83 11.98
C GLY A 68 6.48 0.79 12.57
N SER A 69 6.88 -0.34 13.18
CA SER A 69 8.23 -0.51 13.72
C SER A 69 9.27 -0.62 12.60
N ALA A 70 8.96 -1.38 11.55
CA ALA A 70 9.82 -1.52 10.38
C ALA A 70 10.14 -0.15 9.75
N VAL A 71 9.13 0.69 9.57
CA VAL A 71 9.28 2.04 8.99
C VAL A 71 9.99 2.99 9.94
N ALA A 72 9.61 3.03 11.22
CA ALA A 72 10.21 3.93 12.19
C ALA A 72 11.70 3.64 12.44
N THR A 73 12.10 2.38 12.40
CA THR A 73 13.48 1.97 12.66
C THR A 73 14.35 1.97 11.41
N ASP A 74 13.78 2.12 10.21
CA ASP A 74 14.56 2.06 8.96
C ASP A 74 15.46 3.29 8.81
N PRO A 75 16.80 3.13 8.91
CA PRO A 75 17.73 4.24 8.82
C PRO A 75 17.90 4.74 7.38
N LYS A 76 17.54 3.94 6.37
CA LYS A 76 17.62 4.34 4.96
C LYS A 76 16.50 5.30 4.64
N LEU A 77 15.27 4.97 5.05
CA LEU A 77 14.09 5.80 4.81
C LEU A 77 14.31 7.22 5.33
N ARG A 78 14.80 7.38 6.57
CA ARG A 78 15.06 8.69 7.21
C ARG A 78 16.12 9.56 6.51
N ARG A 79 16.95 8.97 5.64
CA ARG A 79 18.01 9.67 4.91
C ARG A 79 17.65 9.91 3.45
N LEU A 80 16.50 9.39 2.99
CA LEU A 80 16.07 9.55 1.61
C LEU A 80 15.71 10.99 1.32
N LEU A 81 16.01 11.40 0.09
CA LEU A 81 15.53 12.67 -0.45
C LEU A 81 14.01 12.61 -0.66
N LYS A 82 13.37 13.79 -0.71
CA LYS A 82 11.94 13.95 -1.02
C LYS A 82 11.46 13.09 -2.19
N ALA A 83 12.17 13.13 -3.31
CA ALA A 83 11.79 12.39 -4.51
C ALA A 83 11.79 10.87 -4.26
N ASP A 84 12.77 10.36 -3.52
CA ASP A 84 12.90 8.95 -3.21
C ASP A 84 11.88 8.48 -2.18
N MET A 85 11.61 9.25 -1.12
CA MET A 85 10.56 8.89 -0.15
C MET A 85 9.19 8.79 -0.83
N VAL A 86 8.85 9.74 -1.71
CA VAL A 86 7.61 9.69 -2.49
C VAL A 86 7.62 8.50 -3.45
N ALA A 87 8.74 8.20 -4.11
CA ALA A 87 8.85 7.02 -4.98
C ALA A 87 8.67 5.71 -4.21
N VAL A 88 9.25 5.59 -3.01
CA VAL A 88 9.08 4.44 -2.11
C VAL A 88 7.61 4.28 -1.74
N PHE A 89 6.93 5.36 -1.33
CA PHE A 89 5.49 5.34 -1.01
C PHE A 89 4.66 4.82 -2.20
N ARG A 90 4.85 5.40 -3.40
CA ARG A 90 4.07 5.04 -4.59
C ARG A 90 4.36 3.61 -5.05
N GLU A 91 5.60 3.15 -4.91
CA GLU A 91 5.97 1.78 -5.24
C GLU A 91 5.35 0.76 -4.27
N LEU A 92 5.36 1.05 -2.97
CA LEU A 92 4.67 0.21 -1.98
C LEU A 92 3.15 0.16 -2.23
N ALA A 93 2.55 1.31 -2.55
CA ALA A 93 1.13 1.38 -2.89
C ALA A 93 0.82 0.55 -4.15
N ALA A 94 1.65 0.65 -5.18
CA ALA A 94 1.50 -0.12 -6.42
C ALA A 94 1.69 -1.64 -6.22
N GLN A 95 2.58 -2.04 -5.31
CA GLN A 95 2.75 -3.45 -4.91
C GLN A 95 1.62 -3.98 -4.01
N GLY A 96 0.70 -3.12 -3.57
CA GLY A 96 -0.39 -3.49 -2.67
C GLY A 96 0.05 -3.63 -1.21
N GLU A 97 1.23 -3.14 -0.83
CA GLU A 97 1.77 -3.18 0.53
C GLU A 97 1.12 -2.10 1.41
N ALA A 98 -0.20 -2.22 1.61
CA ALA A 98 -1.06 -1.16 2.12
C ALA A 98 -0.62 -0.59 3.48
N HIS A 99 -0.27 -1.45 4.44
CA HIS A 99 0.19 -1.01 5.76
C HIS A 99 1.55 -0.30 5.70
N LEU A 100 2.48 -0.78 4.86
CA LEU A 100 3.77 -0.13 4.67
C LEU A 100 3.60 1.22 3.97
N ALA A 101 2.77 1.29 2.93
CA ALA A 101 2.47 2.52 2.22
C ALA A 101 1.87 3.57 3.17
N LEU A 102 0.91 3.19 4.01
CA LEU A 102 0.34 4.09 5.03
C LEU A 102 1.40 4.59 6.01
N LYS A 103 2.29 3.72 6.49
CA LYS A 103 3.32 4.11 7.47
C LYS A 103 4.39 5.00 6.85
N VAL A 104 4.81 4.73 5.62
CA VAL A 104 5.72 5.63 4.89
C VAL A 104 5.03 6.97 4.64
N PHE A 105 3.74 6.99 4.32
CA PHE A 105 2.98 8.23 4.17
C PHE A 105 2.87 9.02 5.49
N ASP A 106 2.66 8.35 6.63
CA ASP A 106 2.72 8.97 7.96
C ASP A 106 4.10 9.63 8.22
N GLU A 107 5.21 9.04 7.74
CA GLU A 107 6.54 9.66 7.82
C GLU A 107 6.70 10.84 6.86
N ILE A 108 6.24 10.72 5.60
CA ILE A 108 6.24 11.81 4.62
C ILE A 108 5.52 13.04 5.17
N ARG A 109 4.41 12.87 5.91
CA ARG A 109 3.66 13.98 6.52
C ARG A 109 4.40 14.72 7.64
N LYS A 110 5.41 14.10 8.24
CA LYS A 110 6.24 14.72 9.30
C LYS A 110 7.44 15.49 8.74
N GLU A 111 7.75 15.29 7.46
CA GLU A 111 8.89 15.92 6.82
C GLU A 111 8.68 17.41 6.60
N HIS A 112 9.75 18.20 6.79
CA HIS A 112 9.68 19.66 6.69
C HIS A 112 9.30 20.16 5.28
N TRP A 113 9.53 19.34 4.25
CA TRP A 113 9.25 19.66 2.85
C TRP A 113 7.85 19.20 2.41
N TYR A 114 7.08 18.60 3.32
CA TYR A 114 5.74 18.13 3.05
C TYR A 114 4.83 19.29 2.67
N LYS A 115 4.18 19.13 1.52
CA LYS A 115 3.04 19.95 1.10
C LYS A 115 1.96 18.96 0.65
N PRO A 116 0.75 19.02 1.23
CA PRO A 116 -0.33 18.12 0.86
C PRO A 116 -0.56 18.13 -0.66
N ARG A 117 -0.84 16.96 -1.23
CA ARG A 117 -1.29 16.82 -2.62
C ARG A 117 -2.40 15.79 -2.69
N LEU A 118 -3.53 16.12 -3.32
CA LEU A 118 -4.70 15.25 -3.39
C LEU A 118 -4.35 13.88 -4.01
N PHE A 119 -3.56 13.87 -5.08
CA PHE A 119 -3.14 12.64 -5.74
C PHE A 119 -2.41 11.65 -4.82
N TRP A 120 -1.65 12.12 -3.82
CA TRP A 120 -1.00 11.20 -2.86
C TRP A 120 -2.01 10.53 -1.92
N TYR A 121 -3.06 11.27 -1.53
CA TYR A 121 -4.17 10.72 -0.76
C TYR A 121 -4.97 9.72 -1.60
N VAL A 122 -5.20 10.02 -2.88
CA VAL A 122 -5.84 9.08 -3.81
C VAL A 122 -5.03 7.80 -3.94
N ASP A 123 -3.71 7.87 -4.19
CA ASP A 123 -2.83 6.70 -4.27
C ASP A 123 -2.93 5.85 -2.98
N LEU A 124 -2.92 6.49 -1.80
CA LEU A 124 -3.02 5.81 -0.51
C LEU A 124 -4.40 5.18 -0.30
N ILE A 125 -5.47 5.93 -0.50
CA ILE A 125 -6.86 5.47 -0.31
C ILE A 125 -7.16 4.32 -1.26
N THR A 126 -6.69 4.40 -2.51
CA THR A 126 -6.84 3.33 -3.49
C THR A 126 -6.24 2.01 -2.99
N VAL A 127 -5.00 2.02 -2.50
CA VAL A 127 -4.37 0.78 -2.01
C VAL A 127 -5.04 0.25 -0.74
N LEU A 128 -5.47 1.12 0.17
CA LEU A 128 -6.17 0.74 1.39
C LEU A 128 -7.56 0.14 1.09
N ALA A 129 -8.32 0.78 0.19
CA ALA A 129 -9.65 0.36 -0.22
C ALA A 129 -9.62 -1.00 -0.94
N ARG A 130 -8.67 -1.21 -1.86
CA ARG A 130 -8.45 -2.50 -2.53
C ARG A 130 -8.08 -3.64 -1.59
N LYS A 131 -7.50 -3.33 -0.42
CA LYS A 131 -7.21 -4.32 0.63
C LYS A 131 -8.32 -4.47 1.66
N GLY A 132 -9.45 -3.76 1.49
CA GLY A 132 -10.58 -3.82 2.42
C GLY A 132 -10.29 -3.21 3.79
N LEU A 133 -9.25 -2.39 3.93
CA LEU A 133 -8.80 -1.84 5.22
C LEU A 133 -9.67 -0.63 5.63
N ARG A 134 -10.95 -0.87 5.93
CA ARG A 134 -11.96 0.18 6.17
C ARG A 134 -11.54 1.23 7.20
N SER A 135 -10.98 0.79 8.33
CA SER A 135 -10.50 1.68 9.39
C SER A 135 -9.39 2.62 8.90
N GLU A 136 -8.47 2.11 8.09
CA GLU A 136 -7.35 2.89 7.58
C GLU A 136 -7.79 3.83 6.45
N VAL A 137 -8.76 3.43 5.61
CA VAL A 137 -9.39 4.32 4.62
C VAL A 137 -10.02 5.52 5.33
N GLY A 138 -10.85 5.28 6.35
CA GLY A 138 -11.46 6.36 7.14
C GLY A 138 -10.42 7.28 7.78
N LYS A 139 -9.31 6.72 8.27
CA LYS A 139 -8.18 7.49 8.81
C LYS A 139 -7.50 8.34 7.74
N ALA A 140 -7.24 7.80 6.56
CA ALA A 140 -6.67 8.55 5.44
C ALA A 140 -7.58 9.70 4.98
N CYS A 141 -8.90 9.47 4.90
CA CYS A 141 -9.87 10.53 4.63
C CYS A 141 -9.90 11.58 5.75
N SER A 142 -9.76 11.17 7.01
CA SER A 142 -9.69 12.11 8.15
C SER A 142 -8.45 12.99 8.11
N TYR A 143 -7.33 12.46 7.59
CA TYR A 143 -6.13 13.24 7.33
C TYR A 143 -6.40 14.25 6.23
N LEU A 144 -6.93 13.80 5.09
CA LEU A 144 -7.28 14.66 3.95
C LEU A 144 -8.15 15.85 4.37
N LYS A 145 -9.22 15.61 5.15
CA LYS A 145 -10.11 16.67 5.68
C LYS A 145 -9.39 17.76 6.50
N ARG A 146 -8.22 17.47 7.07
CA ARG A 146 -7.44 18.39 7.90
C ARG A 146 -6.32 19.08 7.13
N GLU A 147 -6.09 18.71 5.87
CA GLU A 147 -5.09 19.34 5.03
C GLU A 147 -5.63 20.63 4.39
N GLN A 148 -4.71 21.48 3.95
CA GLN A 148 -4.99 22.62 3.08
C GLN A 148 -4.42 22.30 1.70
N LEU A 149 -5.30 22.14 0.73
CA LEU A 149 -4.98 21.68 -0.62
C LEU A 149 -5.46 22.69 -1.66
N GLU A 150 -4.79 22.72 -2.81
CA GLU A 150 -5.28 23.44 -3.98
C GLU A 150 -6.50 22.71 -4.56
N PRO A 151 -7.50 23.45 -5.09
CA PRO A 151 -8.63 22.87 -5.80
C PRO A 151 -8.18 21.93 -6.93
N ASP A 152 -8.74 20.71 -6.97
CA ASP A 152 -8.36 19.67 -7.93
C ASP A 152 -9.57 18.76 -8.24
N THR A 153 -10.37 19.17 -9.21
CA THR A 153 -11.59 18.45 -9.62
C THR A 153 -11.29 17.04 -10.11
N ASP A 154 -10.25 16.86 -10.92
CA ASP A 154 -9.85 15.54 -11.44
C ASP A 154 -9.42 14.59 -10.33
N GLY A 155 -8.65 15.10 -9.36
CA GLY A 155 -8.25 14.34 -8.19
C GLY A 155 -9.42 13.90 -7.32
N PHE A 156 -10.43 14.77 -7.14
CA PHE A 156 -11.66 14.41 -6.42
C PHE A 156 -12.49 13.40 -7.20
N ASN A 157 -12.63 13.55 -8.52
CA ASN A 157 -13.31 12.57 -9.36
C ASN A 157 -12.72 11.17 -9.23
N LEU A 158 -11.39 11.08 -9.26
CA LEU A 158 -10.70 9.81 -9.06
C LEU A 158 -10.90 9.27 -7.63
N LEU A 159 -10.89 10.13 -6.61
CA LEU A 159 -11.14 9.75 -5.23
C LEU A 159 -12.55 9.17 -5.04
N LEU A 160 -13.57 9.87 -5.54
CA LEU A 160 -14.98 9.48 -5.42
C LEU A 160 -15.23 8.15 -6.13
N LYS A 161 -14.72 8.00 -7.36
CA LYS A 161 -14.78 6.73 -8.09
C LYS A 161 -14.14 5.58 -7.29
N THR A 162 -12.94 5.80 -6.76
CA THR A 162 -12.20 4.79 -5.99
C THR A 162 -12.97 4.33 -4.75
N LEU A 163 -13.63 5.26 -4.06
CA LEU A 163 -14.42 4.95 -2.86
C LEU A 163 -15.72 4.21 -3.22
N LEU A 164 -16.39 4.60 -4.32
CA LEU A 164 -17.59 3.91 -4.83
C LEU A 164 -17.28 2.48 -5.27
N ASP A 165 -16.22 2.28 -6.06
CA ASP A 165 -15.77 0.97 -6.53
C ASP A 165 -15.45 0.01 -5.37
N ALA A 166 -15.15 0.55 -4.18
CA ALA A 166 -14.88 -0.20 -2.96
C ALA A 166 -16.00 -0.12 -1.91
N GLU A 167 -17.20 0.31 -2.32
CA GLU A 167 -18.43 0.33 -1.52
C GLU A 167 -18.33 1.20 -0.24
N PHE A 168 -17.55 2.27 -0.28
CA PHE A 168 -17.40 3.24 0.81
C PHE A 168 -18.36 4.44 0.68
N THR A 169 -19.65 4.18 0.44
CA THR A 169 -20.69 5.19 0.15
C THR A 169 -20.64 6.41 1.08
N GLN A 170 -20.57 6.20 2.40
CA GLN A 170 -20.55 7.30 3.37
C GLN A 170 -19.29 8.18 3.24
N LEU A 171 -18.13 7.56 3.01
CA LEU A 171 -16.88 8.31 2.79
C LEU A 171 -16.87 9.01 1.43
N THR A 172 -17.49 8.42 0.41
CA THR A 172 -17.72 9.08 -0.89
C THR A 172 -18.49 10.38 -0.69
N MET A 173 -19.64 10.32 0.00
CA MET A 173 -20.48 11.51 0.23
C MET A 173 -19.79 12.55 1.11
N ASP A 174 -18.98 12.12 2.08
CA ASP A 174 -18.12 13.02 2.87
C ASP A 174 -17.08 13.73 2.01
N CYS A 175 -16.45 13.03 1.06
CA CYS A 175 -15.45 13.61 0.17
C CYS A 175 -16.08 14.53 -0.87
N PHE A 176 -17.29 14.23 -1.36
CA PHE A 176 -18.05 15.11 -2.24
C PHE A 176 -18.40 16.43 -1.53
N ARG A 177 -18.85 16.37 -0.27
CA ARG A 177 -19.05 17.58 0.54
C ARG A 177 -17.75 18.34 0.78
N LEU A 178 -16.64 17.64 1.00
CA LEU A 178 -15.32 18.25 1.16
C LEU A 178 -14.88 19.00 -0.10
N MET A 179 -15.12 18.43 -1.28
CA MET A 179 -14.84 19.06 -2.57
C MET A 179 -15.54 20.43 -2.68
N LYS A 180 -16.84 20.49 -2.38
CA LYS A 180 -17.61 21.75 -2.36
C LYS A 180 -17.11 22.71 -1.28
N LEU A 181 -16.74 22.22 -0.10
CA LEU A 181 -16.21 23.04 1.00
C LEU A 181 -14.87 23.71 0.65
N TRP A 182 -14.09 23.12 -0.24
CA TRP A 182 -12.82 23.67 -0.71
C TRP A 182 -12.97 24.50 -1.99
N ASP A 183 -14.18 24.99 -2.27
CA ASP A 183 -14.49 25.76 -3.48
C ASP A 183 -14.04 25.05 -4.78
N THR A 184 -14.00 23.71 -4.76
CA THR A 184 -13.76 22.91 -5.95
C THR A 184 -15.11 22.55 -6.55
N GLU A 185 -15.44 23.11 -7.70
CA GLU A 185 -16.75 22.91 -8.33
C GLU A 185 -16.90 21.48 -8.87
N PRO A 186 -17.95 20.75 -8.46
CA PRO A 186 -18.32 19.48 -9.08
C PRO A 186 -18.57 19.65 -10.56
N ASP A 187 -17.85 18.89 -11.39
CA ASP A 187 -18.07 18.86 -12.82
C ASP A 187 -19.13 17.82 -13.22
N ARG A 188 -19.46 17.80 -14.51
CA ARG A 188 -20.34 16.76 -15.09
C ARG A 188 -19.85 15.35 -14.77
N THR A 189 -18.53 15.11 -14.83
CA THR A 189 -17.94 13.81 -14.53
C THR A 189 -18.16 13.40 -13.09
N THR A 190 -18.12 14.36 -12.16
CA THR A 190 -18.38 14.18 -10.73
C THR A 190 -19.76 13.57 -10.53
N TYR A 191 -20.79 14.24 -11.04
CA TYR A 191 -22.16 13.81 -10.85
C TYR A 191 -22.47 12.50 -11.60
N ILE A 192 -21.93 12.29 -12.80
CA ILE A 192 -22.05 11.01 -13.53
C ILE A 192 -21.46 9.86 -12.73
N THR A 193 -20.27 10.06 -12.17
CA THR A 193 -19.60 9.05 -11.33
C THR A 193 -20.42 8.73 -10.09
N LEU A 194 -20.96 9.75 -9.41
CA LEU A 194 -21.77 9.57 -8.22
C LEU A 194 -23.08 8.83 -8.52
N VAL A 195 -23.85 9.28 -9.51
CA VAL A 195 -25.15 8.68 -9.86
C VAL A 195 -24.98 7.22 -10.29
N LYS A 196 -24.13 6.94 -11.29
CA LYS A 196 -23.91 5.57 -11.77
C LYS A 196 -23.38 4.66 -10.65
N GLY A 197 -22.45 5.17 -9.83
CA GLY A 197 -21.89 4.41 -8.71
C GLY A 197 -22.92 4.12 -7.62
N LEU A 198 -23.70 5.10 -7.20
CA LEU A 198 -24.72 4.94 -6.16
C LEU A 198 -25.84 4.00 -6.59
N GLU A 199 -26.31 4.10 -7.84
CA GLU A 199 -27.32 3.20 -8.40
C GLU A 199 -26.82 1.75 -8.44
N SER A 200 -25.55 1.55 -8.82
CA SER A 200 -24.93 0.20 -8.80
C SER A 200 -24.85 -0.42 -7.40
N LEU A 201 -24.80 0.42 -6.35
CA LEU A 201 -24.82 0.01 -4.95
C LEU A 201 -26.25 -0.11 -4.38
N GLY A 202 -27.28 0.21 -5.16
CA GLY A 202 -28.69 0.23 -4.73
C GLY A 202 -29.07 1.45 -3.88
N GLU A 203 -28.21 2.46 -3.79
CA GLU A 203 -28.39 3.68 -2.99
C GLU A 203 -29.23 4.72 -3.76
N MET A 204 -30.44 4.32 -4.17
CA MET A 204 -31.31 5.10 -5.07
C MET A 204 -31.69 6.47 -4.50
N ASP A 205 -31.90 6.57 -3.18
CA ASP A 205 -32.23 7.82 -2.50
C ASP A 205 -31.08 8.84 -2.58
N LEU A 206 -29.83 8.38 -2.49
CA LEU A 206 -28.66 9.23 -2.64
C LEU A 206 -28.45 9.59 -4.11
N SER A 207 -28.66 8.65 -5.04
CA SER A 207 -28.61 8.93 -6.48
C SER A 207 -29.60 10.03 -6.88
N ALA A 208 -30.86 9.91 -6.46
CA ALA A 208 -31.90 10.90 -6.74
C ALA A 208 -31.52 12.29 -6.20
N LYS A 209 -30.92 12.37 -5.01
CA LYS A 209 -30.40 13.63 -4.46
C LYS A 209 -29.28 14.21 -5.33
N MET A 210 -28.36 13.39 -5.81
CA MET A 210 -27.27 13.84 -6.69
C MET A 210 -27.79 14.33 -8.05
N ARG A 211 -28.85 13.71 -8.59
CA ARG A 211 -29.51 14.20 -9.82
C ARG A 211 -30.14 15.57 -9.62
N LEU A 212 -30.89 15.77 -8.53
CA LEU A 212 -31.48 17.07 -8.20
C LEU A 212 -30.41 18.15 -7.95
N GLU A 213 -29.32 17.80 -7.28
CA GLU A 213 -28.21 18.72 -7.05
C GLU A 213 -27.51 19.10 -8.37
N ALA A 214 -27.32 18.13 -9.27
CA ALA A 214 -26.78 18.39 -10.60
C ALA A 214 -27.69 19.26 -11.47
N GLU A 215 -29.01 19.05 -11.43
CA GLU A 215 -30.00 19.94 -12.08
C GLU A 215 -29.95 21.36 -11.51
N SER A 216 -29.74 21.51 -10.20
CA SER A 216 -29.57 22.82 -9.58
C SER A 216 -28.30 23.53 -10.06
N ASP A 217 -27.20 22.78 -10.22
CA ASP A 217 -25.90 23.36 -10.61
C ASP A 217 -25.79 23.60 -12.13
N TYR A 218 -26.43 22.76 -12.97
CA TYR A 218 -26.29 22.78 -14.44
C TYR A 218 -27.58 23.02 -15.22
N GLY A 219 -28.75 23.04 -14.57
CA GLY A 219 -30.05 23.19 -15.22
C GLY A 219 -30.40 22.03 -16.16
N ALA A 220 -31.12 22.35 -17.24
CA ALA A 220 -31.56 21.38 -18.26
C ALA A 220 -30.42 20.74 -19.08
N LEU A 221 -29.15 21.13 -18.87
CA LEU A 221 -27.99 20.50 -19.52
C LEU A 221 -27.66 19.11 -18.92
N TRP A 222 -28.41 18.70 -17.89
CA TRP A 222 -28.16 17.49 -17.10
C TRP A 222 -28.79 16.20 -17.67
N ASP A 223 -29.73 16.27 -18.64
CA ASP A 223 -30.56 15.15 -19.17
C ASP A 223 -29.79 14.04 -19.95
N PHE A 224 -28.55 13.73 -19.59
CA PHE A 224 -27.71 12.78 -20.33
C PHE A 224 -27.94 11.29 -19.97
N PHE A 225 -28.54 10.98 -18.82
CA PHE A 225 -28.71 9.58 -18.42
C PHE A 225 -29.79 8.86 -19.20
N ASP A 226 -30.67 9.60 -19.89
CA ASP A 226 -31.77 9.03 -20.65
C ASP A 226 -31.36 8.67 -22.09
N GLU A 227 -30.15 9.08 -22.56
CA GLU A 227 -29.70 8.84 -23.93
C GLU A 227 -28.88 7.55 -24.13
N GLU A 228 -28.43 6.86 -23.07
CA GLU A 228 -27.63 5.63 -23.19
C GLU A 228 -28.43 4.31 -23.13
N GLU A 229 -29.77 4.34 -23.00
CA GLU A 229 -30.61 3.12 -22.97
C GLU A 229 -31.29 2.78 -24.31
N THR A 230 -30.83 3.38 -25.42
CA THR A 230 -31.28 3.04 -26.78
C THR A 230 -30.14 2.67 -27.71
N THR A 231 -29.39 1.61 -27.39
CA THR A 231 -28.68 0.83 -28.43
C THR A 231 -28.84 -0.67 -28.19
N GLU A 232 -29.89 -1.18 -28.84
CA GLU A 232 -29.93 -2.45 -29.61
C GLU A 232 -29.96 -3.80 -28.86
N THR A 233 -31.21 -4.28 -28.73
CA THR A 233 -31.74 -5.59 -29.19
C THR A 233 -30.78 -6.66 -29.70
#